data_AF-A0A2D9HX97-F1
#
_entry.id   AF-A0A2D9HX97-F1
#
_cell.length_a   1.000
_cell.length_b   1.000
_cell.length_c   1.000
_cell.angle_alpha   90.00
_cell.angle_beta   90.00
_cell.angle_gamma   90.00
#
_symmetry.space_group_name_H-M   'P 1'
#
loop_
_entity.id
_entity.type
_entity.pdbx_description
1 polymer ?
#
loop_
_entity_poly.entity_id
_entity_poly.type
_entity_poly.pdbx_seq_one_letter_code
_entity_poly.pdbx_strand_id
1 'polypeptide(L)'
;MARDTLDTLIRLADAEIDTARLALQKVLAEEDAVREKLNELAVQVEHETGLAAKDPDLARQYGVFIDHVKRKRQKLNVQLDAIKPKVEAARDALAEAFANQKKYEIAKQNRKDAADAEGKRKEGLVMDELGLNAFRRSQ
;
A
#
# COMPACT_ATOMS: atom_id res chain seq x y z
N MET A 1 -31.16 6.42 7.74
CA MET A 1 -30.61 6.30 6.37
C MET A 1 -29.13 6.69 6.28
N ALA A 2 -28.68 7.82 6.86
CA ALA A 2 -27.29 8.29 6.72
C ALA A 2 -26.19 7.44 7.41
N ARG A 3 -26.53 6.57 8.37
CA ARG A 3 -25.58 5.69 9.07
C ARG A 3 -25.09 4.55 8.15
N ASP A 4 -26.04 3.93 7.46
CA ASP A 4 -25.83 2.82 6.51
C ASP A 4 -25.04 3.23 5.26
N THR A 5 -25.19 4.49 4.83
CA THR A 5 -24.43 5.04 3.70
C THR A 5 -22.94 5.19 4.00
N LEU A 6 -22.55 5.58 5.23
CA LEU A 6 -21.12 5.70 5.58
C LEU A 6 -20.46 4.33 5.76
N ASP A 7 -21.19 3.37 6.34
CA ASP A 7 -20.70 2.00 6.47
C ASP A 7 -20.51 1.32 5.11
N THR A 8 -21.31 1.68 4.12
CA THR A 8 -21.11 1.25 2.73
C THR A 8 -19.89 1.92 2.10
N LEU A 9 -19.65 3.21 2.34
CA LEU A 9 -18.47 3.92 1.85
C LEU A 9 -17.16 3.40 2.46
N ILE A 10 -17.17 3.04 3.75
CA ILE A 10 -16.00 2.43 4.41
C ILE A 10 -15.68 1.08 3.76
N ARG A 11 -16.69 0.23 3.55
CA ARG A 11 -16.49 -1.07 2.86
C ARG A 11 -15.99 -0.91 1.42
N LEU A 12 -16.45 0.11 0.71
CA LEU A 12 -15.92 0.44 -0.61
C LEU A 12 -14.43 0.84 -0.52
N ALA A 13 -14.08 1.70 0.43
CA ALA A 13 -12.69 2.10 0.66
C ALA A 13 -11.79 0.92 1.05
N ASP A 14 -12.30 -0.07 1.81
CA ASP A 14 -11.57 -1.31 2.10
C ASP A 14 -11.23 -2.07 0.81
N ALA A 15 -12.20 -2.21 -0.10
CA ALA A 15 -11.98 -2.85 -1.39
C ALA A 15 -11.00 -2.08 -2.29
N GLU A 16 -11.01 -0.74 -2.23
CA GLU A 16 -10.03 0.12 -2.91
C GLU A 16 -8.62 -0.10 -2.37
N ILE A 17 -8.45 -0.19 -1.04
CA ILE A 17 -7.17 -0.50 -0.40
C ILE A 17 -6.66 -1.86 -0.84
N ASP A 18 -7.51 -2.88 -0.86
CA ASP A 18 -7.11 -4.22 -1.29
C ASP A 18 -6.71 -4.26 -2.77
N THR A 19 -7.41 -3.50 -3.61
CA THR A 19 -7.06 -3.32 -5.02
C THR A 19 -5.71 -2.61 -5.16
N ALA A 20 -5.46 -1.54 -4.41
CA ALA A 20 -4.20 -0.81 -4.41
C ALA A 20 -3.04 -1.66 -3.89
N ARG A 21 -3.25 -2.48 -2.85
CA ARG A 21 -2.27 -3.45 -2.36
C ARG A 21 -1.91 -4.47 -3.42
N LEU A 22 -2.91 -5.04 -4.10
CA LEU A 22 -2.67 -5.99 -5.18
C LEU A 22 -1.87 -5.35 -6.33
N ALA A 23 -2.18 -4.09 -6.68
CA ALA A 23 -1.43 -3.34 -7.68
C ALA A 23 0.03 -3.15 -7.26
N LEU A 24 0.28 -2.72 -6.03
CA LEU A 24 1.64 -2.56 -5.49
C LEU A 24 2.40 -3.89 -5.49
N GLN A 25 1.77 -4.98 -5.05
CA GLN A 25 2.38 -6.32 -5.06
C GLN A 25 2.81 -6.76 -6.45
N LYS A 26 1.99 -6.50 -7.48
CA LYS A 26 2.32 -6.84 -8.87
C LYS A 26 3.56 -6.08 -9.34
N VAL A 27 3.64 -4.79 -9.07
CA VAL A 27 4.80 -3.97 -9.49
C VAL A 27 6.07 -4.38 -8.73
N LEU A 28 5.96 -4.69 -7.44
CA LEU A 28 7.10 -5.20 -6.65
C LEU A 28 7.57 -6.57 -7.16
N ALA A 29 6.64 -7.47 -7.52
CA ALA A 29 6.99 -8.76 -8.10
C ALA A 29 7.70 -8.60 -9.47
N GLU A 30 7.28 -7.63 -10.29
CA GLU A 30 8.00 -7.27 -11.52
C GLU A 30 9.42 -6.77 -11.22
N GLU A 31 9.59 -5.93 -10.20
CA GLU A 31 10.88 -5.43 -9.75
C GLU A 31 11.81 -6.57 -9.31
N ASP A 32 11.30 -7.46 -8.45
CA ASP A 32 12.04 -8.60 -7.92
C ASP A 32 12.45 -9.57 -9.02
N ALA A 33 11.57 -9.86 -9.99
CA ALA A 33 11.90 -10.70 -11.14
C ALA A 33 13.04 -10.10 -12.01
N VAL A 34 13.15 -8.78 -12.11
CA VAL A 34 14.27 -8.12 -12.81
C VAL A 34 15.56 -8.21 -11.98
N ARG A 35 15.46 -8.06 -10.66
CA ARG A 35 16.61 -8.20 -9.73
C ARG A 35 17.14 -9.62 -9.70
N GLU A 36 16.28 -10.64 -9.70
CA GLU A 36 16.67 -12.04 -9.79
C GLU A 36 17.47 -12.31 -11.07
N LYS A 37 17.00 -11.82 -12.22
CA LYS A 37 17.75 -11.93 -13.49
C LYS A 37 19.12 -11.24 -13.46
N LEU A 38 19.25 -10.13 -12.73
CA LEU A 38 20.54 -9.46 -12.52
C LEU A 38 21.46 -10.31 -11.65
N ASN A 39 20.94 -10.93 -10.60
CA ASN A 39 21.69 -11.83 -9.73
C ASN A 39 22.14 -13.09 -10.47
N GLU A 40 21.25 -13.73 -11.23
CA GLU A 40 21.59 -14.87 -12.09
C GLU A 40 22.71 -14.51 -13.08
N LEU A 41 22.62 -13.32 -13.68
CA LEU A 41 23.64 -12.83 -14.60
C LEU A 41 24.98 -12.61 -13.90
N ALA A 42 24.98 -12.14 -12.65
CA ALA A 42 26.20 -11.99 -11.85
C ALA A 42 26.85 -13.35 -11.53
N VAL A 43 26.05 -14.34 -11.11
CA VAL A 43 26.53 -15.70 -10.86
C VAL A 43 27.12 -16.34 -12.12
N GLN A 44 26.46 -16.15 -13.28
CA GLN A 44 26.99 -16.62 -14.56
C GLN A 44 28.35 -16.00 -14.89
N VAL A 45 28.52 -14.70 -14.64
CA VAL A 45 29.80 -14.02 -14.87
C VAL A 45 30.90 -14.59 -13.99
N GLU A 46 30.64 -14.81 -12.70
CA GLU A 46 31.62 -15.38 -11.78
C GLU A 46 32.05 -16.79 -12.24
N HIS A 47 31.09 -17.62 -12.64
CA HIS A 47 31.36 -18.96 -13.17
C HIS A 47 32.23 -18.92 -14.43
N GLU A 48 31.86 -18.12 -15.43
CA GLU A 48 32.61 -17.98 -16.69
C GLU A 48 34.00 -17.37 -16.47
N THR A 49 34.13 -16.42 -15.54
CA THR A 49 35.44 -15.86 -15.16
C THR A 49 36.35 -16.94 -14.58
N GLY A 50 35.80 -17.80 -13.72
CA GLY A 50 36.55 -18.91 -13.12
C GLY A 50 36.98 -19.99 -14.11
N LEU A 51 36.22 -20.20 -15.19
CA LEU A 51 36.59 -21.11 -16.28
C LEU A 51 37.65 -20.50 -17.20
N ALA A 52 37.48 -19.24 -17.62
CA ALA A 52 38.43 -18.54 -18.47
C ALA A 52 39.81 -18.36 -17.80
N ALA A 53 39.86 -18.28 -16.47
CA ALA A 53 41.11 -18.25 -15.72
C ALA A 53 41.89 -19.59 -15.75
N LYS A 54 41.22 -20.70 -16.05
CA LYS A 54 41.81 -22.06 -16.07
C LYS A 54 42.22 -22.51 -17.48
N ASP A 55 41.63 -21.94 -18.52
CA ASP A 55 41.88 -22.30 -19.91
C ASP A 55 42.14 -21.05 -20.79
N PRO A 56 43.39 -20.84 -21.27
CA PRO A 56 43.76 -19.75 -22.15
C PRO A 56 43.01 -19.70 -23.49
N ASP A 57 42.55 -20.84 -24.02
CA ASP A 57 41.83 -20.88 -25.30
C ASP A 57 40.41 -20.31 -25.17
N LEU A 58 39.83 -20.34 -23.96
CA LEU A 58 38.53 -19.73 -23.64
C LEU A 58 38.60 -18.20 -23.50
N ALA A 59 39.79 -17.62 -23.35
CA ALA A 59 39.96 -16.18 -23.13
C ALA A 59 39.38 -15.31 -24.26
N ARG A 60 39.46 -15.77 -25.52
CA ARG A 60 38.87 -15.04 -26.67
C ARG A 60 37.34 -15.11 -26.69
N GLN A 61 36.76 -16.25 -26.31
CA GLN A 61 35.31 -16.43 -26.22
C GLN A 61 34.70 -15.65 -25.05
N TYR A 62 35.45 -15.57 -23.94
CA TYR A 62 35.09 -14.82 -22.75
C TYR A 62 34.89 -13.31 -23.02
N GLY A 63 35.72 -12.70 -23.89
CA GLY A 63 35.54 -11.29 -24.27
C GLY A 63 34.17 -11.02 -24.92
N VAL A 64 33.73 -11.90 -25.82
CA VAL A 64 32.41 -11.79 -26.49
C VAL A 64 31.27 -12.00 -25.49
N PHE A 65 31.43 -12.96 -24.58
CA PHE A 65 30.47 -13.19 -23.50
C PHE A 65 30.29 -11.95 -22.61
N ILE A 66 31.38 -11.32 -22.17
CA ILE A 66 31.32 -10.13 -21.30
C ILE A 66 30.63 -8.95 -21.99
N ASP A 67 30.84 -8.76 -23.29
CA ASP A 67 30.13 -7.70 -24.02
C ASP A 67 28.63 -7.98 -24.13
N HIS A 68 28.23 -9.25 -24.29
CA HIS A 68 26.82 -9.64 -24.24
C HIS A 68 26.21 -9.38 -22.86
N VAL A 69 26.90 -9.81 -21.79
CA VAL A 69 26.50 -9.58 -20.39
C VAL A 69 26.32 -8.09 -20.11
N LYS A 70 27.28 -7.24 -20.51
CA LYS A 70 27.20 -5.79 -20.31
C LYS A 70 25.94 -5.19 -20.94
N ARG A 71 25.63 -5.57 -22.19
CA ARG A 71 24.41 -5.13 -22.88
C ARG A 71 23.14 -5.63 -22.19
N LYS A 72 23.13 -6.89 -21.76
CA LYS A 72 21.99 -7.49 -21.05
C LYS A 72 21.75 -6.81 -19.70
N ARG A 73 22.82 -6.57 -18.92
CA ARG A 73 22.78 -5.83 -17.66
C ARG A 73 22.26 -4.41 -17.85
N GLN A 74 22.74 -3.70 -18.86
CA GLN A 74 22.25 -2.35 -19.17
C GLN A 74 20.76 -2.35 -19.47
N LYS A 75 20.26 -3.31 -20.26
CA LYS A 75 18.82 -3.45 -20.54
C LYS A 75 18.01 -3.71 -19.26
N LEU A 76 18.47 -4.61 -18.40
CA LEU A 76 17.81 -4.91 -17.12
C LEU A 76 17.81 -3.71 -16.17
N ASN A 77 18.91 -2.95 -16.10
CA ASN A 77 18.97 -1.73 -15.31
C ASN A 77 17.99 -0.66 -15.81
N VAL A 78 17.89 -0.46 -17.14
CA VAL A 78 16.89 0.45 -17.73
C VAL A 78 15.47 -0.01 -17.39
N GLN A 79 15.20 -1.31 -17.41
CA GLN A 79 13.90 -1.85 -16.98
C GLN A 79 13.63 -1.56 -15.50
N LEU A 80 14.63 -1.75 -14.64
CA LEU A 80 14.52 -1.46 -13.22
C LEU A 80 14.26 0.03 -12.96
N ASP A 81 14.96 0.92 -13.65
CA ASP A 81 14.76 2.36 -13.57
C ASP A 81 13.37 2.79 -14.05
N ALA A 82 12.79 2.07 -15.01
CA ALA A 82 11.41 2.29 -15.46
C ALA A 82 10.35 1.74 -14.48
N ILE A 83 10.70 0.75 -13.64
CA ILE A 83 9.80 0.18 -12.62
C ILE A 83 9.75 1.06 -11.37
N LYS A 84 10.87 1.68 -10.96
CA LYS A 84 10.93 2.59 -9.80
C LYS A 84 9.78 3.60 -9.73
N PRO A 85 9.51 4.43 -10.76
CA PRO A 85 8.40 5.39 -10.70
C PRO A 85 7.03 4.72 -10.60
N LYS A 86 6.87 3.48 -11.11
CA LYS A 86 5.62 2.72 -10.96
C LYS A 86 5.43 2.24 -9.52
N VAL A 87 6.50 1.84 -8.84
CA VAL A 87 6.47 1.44 -7.42
C VAL A 87 6.04 2.64 -6.58
N GLU A 88 6.66 3.81 -6.80
CA GLU A 88 6.29 5.02 -6.06
C GLU A 88 4.84 5.43 -6.35
N ALA A 89 4.41 5.43 -7.61
CA ALA A 89 3.01 5.73 -7.95
C ALA A 89 2.01 4.74 -7.31
N ALA A 90 2.35 3.45 -7.24
CA ALA A 90 1.52 2.45 -6.57
C ALA A 90 1.48 2.64 -5.04
N ARG A 91 2.59 3.08 -4.42
CA ARG A 91 2.64 3.44 -3.01
C ARG A 91 1.80 4.68 -2.70
N ASP A 92 1.89 5.70 -3.54
CA ASP A 92 1.10 6.92 -3.42
C ASP A 92 -0.40 6.62 -3.54
N ALA A 93 -0.80 5.79 -4.51
CA ALA A 93 -2.19 5.35 -4.66
C ALA A 93 -2.70 4.58 -3.42
N LEU A 94 -1.87 3.71 -2.84
CA LEU A 94 -2.21 3.00 -1.62
C LEU A 94 -2.34 3.96 -0.42
N ALA A 95 -1.44 4.93 -0.31
CA ALA A 95 -1.50 5.95 0.73
C ALA A 95 -2.76 6.82 0.60
N GLU A 96 -3.15 7.19 -0.62
CA GLU A 96 -4.38 7.94 -0.89
C GLU A 96 -5.63 7.12 -0.51
N ALA A 97 -5.67 5.82 -0.84
CA ALA A 97 -6.77 4.94 -0.46
C ALA A 97 -6.96 4.88 1.07
N PHE A 98 -5.86 4.72 1.83
CA PHE A 98 -5.90 4.80 3.30
C PHE A 98 -6.36 6.17 3.81
N ALA A 99 -5.90 7.26 3.20
CA ALA A 99 -6.33 8.60 3.58
C ALA A 99 -7.84 8.78 3.38
N ASN A 100 -8.40 8.25 2.29
CA ASN A 100 -9.84 8.30 2.01
C ASN A 100 -10.66 7.45 3.00
N GLN A 101 -10.23 6.22 3.28
CA GLN A 101 -10.83 5.39 4.32
C GLN A 101 -10.85 6.15 5.66
N LYS A 102 -9.74 6.79 6.03
CA LYS A 102 -9.65 7.52 7.30
C LYS A 102 -10.61 8.71 7.39
N LYS A 103 -10.81 9.43 6.28
CA LYS A 103 -11.82 10.51 6.22
C LYS A 103 -13.22 9.97 6.50
N TYR A 104 -13.59 8.82 5.93
CA TYR A 104 -14.90 8.20 6.17
C TYR A 104 -15.07 7.73 7.61
N GLU A 105 -14.04 7.14 8.22
CA GLU A 105 -14.03 6.77 9.64
C GLU A 105 -14.25 7.98 10.54
N ILE A 106 -13.52 9.07 10.31
CA ILE A 106 -13.65 10.31 11.10
C ILE A 106 -15.06 10.89 10.95
N ALA A 107 -15.61 10.92 9.74
CA ALA A 107 -16.98 11.38 9.50
C ALA A 107 -18.02 10.53 10.24
N LYS A 108 -17.83 9.20 10.28
CA LYS A 108 -18.69 8.28 11.04
C LYS A 108 -18.59 8.53 12.54
N GLN A 109 -17.37 8.70 13.05
CA GLN A 109 -17.14 8.97 14.47
C GLN A 109 -17.79 10.29 14.90
N ASN A 110 -17.58 11.37 14.14
CA ASN A 110 -18.20 12.67 14.42
C ASN A 110 -19.74 12.60 14.46
N ARG A 111 -20.35 11.82 13.55
CA ARG A 111 -21.80 11.60 13.58
C ARG A 111 -22.27 10.82 14.81
N LYS A 112 -21.49 9.83 15.24
CA LYS A 112 -21.79 9.06 16.45
C LYS A 112 -21.72 9.97 17.68
N ASP A 113 -20.66 10.77 17.80
CA ASP A 113 -20.46 11.67 18.93
C ASP A 113 -21.56 12.73 19.01
N ALA A 114 -21.99 13.28 17.88
CA ALA A 114 -23.10 14.22 17.82
C ALA A 114 -24.43 13.58 18.27
N ALA A 115 -24.72 12.35 17.82
CA ALA A 115 -25.93 11.63 18.22
C ALA A 115 -25.92 11.28 19.72
N ASP A 116 -24.77 10.86 20.24
CA ASP A 116 -24.60 10.52 21.65
C ASP A 116 -24.73 11.78 22.54
N ALA A 117 -24.19 12.92 22.10
CA ALA A 117 -24.35 14.21 22.78
C ALA A 117 -25.81 14.69 22.79
N GLU A 118 -26.53 14.53 21.68
CA GLU A 118 -27.96 14.86 21.61
C GLU A 118 -28.79 13.94 22.52
N GLY A 119 -28.48 12.65 22.55
CA GLY A 119 -29.12 11.68 23.46
C GLY A 119 -28.93 12.08 24.92
N LYS A 120 -27.68 12.32 25.35
CA LYS A 120 -27.36 12.77 26.72
C LYS A 120 -28.06 14.08 27.08
N ARG A 121 -28.14 15.02 26.14
CA ARG A 121 -28.86 16.29 26.34
C ARG A 121 -30.36 16.05 26.57
N LYS A 122 -31.00 15.20 25.77
CA LYS A 122 -32.43 14.86 25.93
C LYS A 122 -32.69 14.13 27.24
N GLU A 123 -31.84 13.17 27.61
CA GLU A 123 -31.94 12.46 28.89
C GLU A 123 -31.78 13.42 30.09
N GLY A 124 -30.83 14.34 30.03
CA GLY A 124 -30.65 15.36 31.07
C GLY A 124 -31.90 16.23 31.27
N LEU A 125 -32.49 16.73 30.17
CA LEU A 125 -33.72 17.53 30.23
C LEU A 125 -34.88 16.75 30.87
N VAL A 126 -35.04 15.47 30.53
CA VAL A 126 -36.08 14.61 31.12
C VAL A 126 -35.84 14.39 32.62
N MET A 127 -34.58 14.16 33.03
CA MET A 127 -34.23 13.99 34.44
C MET A 127 -34.48 15.27 35.24
N ASP A 128 -34.14 16.43 34.69
CA ASP A 128 -34.40 17.74 35.31
C ASP A 128 -35.90 17.98 35.49
N GLU A 129 -36.71 17.70 34.46
CA GLU A 129 -38.17 17.80 34.54
C GLU A 129 -38.77 16.88 35.61
N LEU A 130 -38.30 15.63 35.69
CA LEU A 130 -38.73 14.69 36.72
C LEU A 130 -38.35 15.16 38.12
N GLY A 131 -37.13 15.68 38.30
CA GLY A 131 -36.65 16.25 39.56
C GLY A 131 -37.49 17.44 40.04
N LEU A 132 -37.79 18.38 39.14
CA LEU A 132 -38.65 19.54 39.43
C LEU A 132 -40.08 19.13 39.79
N ASN A 133 -40.63 18.12 39.11
CA ASN A 133 -41.96 17.59 39.38
C ASN A 133 -42.00 16.82 40.71
N ALA A 134 -40.93 16.08 41.05
CA ALA A 134 -40.83 15.39 42.34
C ALA A 134 -40.76 16.39 43.51
N PHE A 135 -39.92 17.43 43.39
CA PHE A 135 -39.81 18.49 44.38
C PHE A 135 -41.15 19.22 44.61
N ARG A 136 -41.87 19.55 43.53
CA ARG A 136 -43.20 20.17 43.61
C ARG A 136 -44.25 19.30 44.31
N ARG A 137 -44.13 17.98 44.26
CA ARG A 137 -45.06 17.05 44.95
C ARG A 137 -44.73 16.83 46.42
N SER A 138 -43.49 17.13 46.85
CA SER A 138 -43.07 17.00 48.24
C SER A 138 -43.27 18.28 49.07
N GLN A 139 -43.84 19.33 48.49
CA GLN A 139 -44.14 20.61 49.15
C GLN A 139 -45.60 20.69 49.59
#